data_AF-A0A813LGL2-F1
#
_entry.id   AF-A0A813LGL2-F1
#
_cell.length_a   1.000
_cell.length_b   1.000
_cell.length_c   1.000
_cell.angle_alpha   90.00
_cell.angle_beta   90.00
_cell.angle_gamma   90.00
#
_symmetry.space_group_name_H-M   'P 1'
#
loop_
_entity.id
_entity.type
_entity.pdbx_description
1 polymer ?
#
loop_
_entity_poly.entity_id
_entity_poly.type
_entity_poly.pdbx_seq_one_letter_code
_entity_poly.pdbx_strand_id
1 'polypeptide(L)'
;DLAKHIQQVNKFRDEFINVDQPFAAGEATPAQRKELLCFAIKLCDIGASSKPFAIHAAWAARVNAEFFEQGDLEREVGLPCSPFCDRQTSNIAEGQRGFYDFVVCPLYNCLEQFVKNPRIEFEVLRPLESNKAFWKECDGAIISNANPLSSVSRLVQRYNAGASSTTQPLPPPFKGLAAATPCLLQVCESNKSAG
;
A
#
# COMPACT_ATOMS: atom_id res chain seq x y z
N ASP A 1 -11.63 -6.75 -1.54
CA ASP A 1 -12.77 -5.82 -1.73
C ASP A 1 -12.42 -4.45 -1.17
N LEU A 2 -12.32 -3.45 -2.05
CA LEU A 2 -12.02 -2.07 -1.70
C LEU A 2 -13.29 -1.33 -1.22
N ALA A 3 -14.49 -1.75 -1.61
CA ALA A 3 -15.75 -1.13 -1.17
C ALA A 3 -15.94 -1.23 0.35
N LYS A 4 -15.38 -2.29 0.96
CA LYS A 4 -15.41 -2.54 2.41
C LYS A 4 -14.16 -2.02 3.14
N HIS A 5 -13.24 -1.34 2.44
CA HIS A 5 -11.93 -0.99 2.99
C HIS A 5 -12.03 -0.18 4.28
N ILE A 6 -12.78 0.92 4.27
CA ILE A 6 -12.91 1.81 5.45
C ILE A 6 -13.52 1.06 6.64
N GLN A 7 -14.59 0.28 6.41
CA GLN A 7 -15.21 -0.54 7.46
C GLN A 7 -14.21 -1.55 8.05
N GLN A 8 -13.42 -2.20 7.21
CA GLN A 8 -12.42 -3.18 7.65
C GLN A 8 -11.26 -2.53 8.41
N VAL A 9 -10.79 -1.35 7.98
CA VAL A 9 -9.73 -0.60 8.68
C VAL A 9 -10.21 -0.14 10.05
N ASN A 10 -11.43 0.38 10.15
CA ASN A 10 -11.99 0.82 11.43
C ASN A 10 -12.23 -0.37 12.37
N LYS A 11 -12.80 -1.47 11.86
CA LYS A 11 -12.94 -2.70 12.63
C LYS A 11 -11.60 -3.18 13.18
N PHE A 12 -10.56 -3.22 12.34
CA PHE A 12 -9.23 -3.62 12.78
C PHE A 12 -8.69 -2.71 13.88
N ARG A 13 -8.89 -1.39 13.74
CA ARG A 13 -8.46 -0.43 14.74
C ARG A 13 -9.16 -0.68 16.08
N ASP A 14 -10.46 -0.87 16.08
CA ASP A 14 -11.23 -1.09 17.30
C ASP A 14 -10.90 -2.42 17.97
N GLU A 15 -10.63 -3.47 17.18
CA GLU A 15 -10.36 -4.82 17.68
C GLU A 15 -8.91 -5.03 18.16
N PHE A 16 -7.94 -4.33 17.58
CA PHE A 16 -6.51 -4.61 17.83
C PHE A 16 -5.68 -3.42 18.33
N ILE A 17 -6.16 -2.19 18.18
CA ILE A 17 -5.40 -0.97 18.52
C ILE A 17 -6.05 -0.22 19.69
N ASN A 18 -7.36 0.04 19.60
CA ASN A 18 -8.12 0.77 20.61
C ASN A 18 -8.64 -0.15 21.72
N VAL A 19 -7.76 -0.99 22.28
CA VAL A 19 -8.10 -1.97 23.30
C VAL A 19 -7.36 -1.68 24.60
N ASP A 20 -8.03 -1.94 25.74
CA ASP A 20 -7.47 -1.68 27.07
C ASP A 20 -6.26 -2.57 27.39
N GLN A 21 -6.25 -3.80 26.85
CA GLN A 21 -5.18 -4.75 27.02
C GLN A 21 -4.45 -4.97 25.69
N PRO A 22 -3.11 -4.91 25.66
CA PRO A 22 -2.34 -5.19 24.46
C PRO A 22 -2.67 -6.57 23.90
N PHE A 23 -2.76 -6.67 22.57
CA PHE A 23 -3.02 -7.94 21.90
C PHE A 23 -1.93 -8.99 22.21
N ALA A 24 -2.34 -10.11 22.82
CA ALA A 24 -1.48 -11.25 23.10
C ALA A 24 -1.62 -12.31 21.99
N ALA A 25 -0.64 -12.37 21.08
CA ALA A 25 -0.69 -13.26 19.92
C ALA A 25 -0.85 -14.76 20.26
N GLY A 26 -0.31 -15.20 21.39
CA GLY A 26 -0.44 -16.58 21.88
C GLY A 26 -1.89 -16.97 22.23
N GLU A 27 -2.72 -15.99 22.57
CA GLU A 27 -4.11 -16.18 23.03
C GLU A 27 -5.13 -15.77 21.96
N ALA A 28 -4.67 -15.44 20.76
CA ALA A 28 -5.51 -15.00 19.66
C ALA A 28 -6.55 -16.07 19.29
N THR A 29 -7.83 -15.69 19.36
CA THR A 29 -8.94 -16.55 18.94
C THR A 29 -8.85 -16.86 17.44
N PRO A 30 -9.49 -17.94 16.95
CA PRO A 30 -9.55 -18.22 15.51
C PRO A 30 -10.12 -17.06 14.68
N ALA A 31 -11.09 -16.32 15.23
CA ALA A 31 -11.66 -15.14 14.59
C ALA A 31 -10.62 -14.01 14.47
N GLN A 32 -9.93 -13.67 15.55
CA GLN A 32 -8.87 -12.64 15.54
C GLN A 32 -7.73 -13.02 14.59
N ARG A 33 -7.31 -14.29 14.58
CA ARG A 33 -6.29 -14.79 13.63
C ARG A 33 -6.73 -14.59 12.18
N LYS A 34 -7.99 -14.89 11.87
CA LYS A 34 -8.56 -14.66 10.53
C LYS A 34 -8.53 -13.17 10.18
N GLU A 35 -8.93 -12.28 11.07
CA GLU A 35 -8.92 -10.83 10.82
C GLU A 35 -7.49 -10.31 10.59
N LEU A 36 -6.51 -10.77 11.36
CA LEU A 36 -5.09 -10.45 11.16
C LEU A 36 -4.58 -10.88 9.79
N LEU A 37 -4.93 -12.10 9.36
CA LEU A 37 -4.56 -12.60 8.03
C LEU A 37 -5.26 -11.80 6.92
N CYS A 38 -6.54 -11.46 7.09
CA CYS A 38 -7.25 -10.59 6.15
C CYS A 38 -6.60 -9.20 6.06
N PHE A 39 -6.20 -8.61 7.18
CA PHE A 39 -5.49 -7.34 7.21
C PHE A 39 -4.13 -7.43 6.52
N ALA A 40 -3.35 -8.49 6.77
CA ALA A 40 -2.08 -8.74 6.10
C ALA A 40 -2.24 -8.88 4.58
N ILE A 41 -3.25 -9.62 4.12
CA ILE A 41 -3.56 -9.75 2.68
C ILE A 41 -3.88 -8.39 2.07
N LYS A 42 -4.67 -7.54 2.77
CA LYS A 42 -4.96 -6.18 2.28
C LYS A 42 -3.70 -5.32 2.17
N LEU A 43 -2.77 -5.42 3.12
CA LEU A 43 -1.48 -4.73 3.02
C LEU A 43 -0.68 -5.21 1.80
N CYS A 44 -0.68 -6.52 1.53
CA CYS A 44 -0.01 -7.06 0.35
C CYS A 44 -0.64 -6.59 -0.96
N ASP A 45 -1.97 -6.51 -1.02
CA ASP A 45 -2.75 -6.11 -2.20
C ASP A 45 -2.38 -4.70 -2.70
N ILE A 46 -2.16 -3.76 -1.77
CA ILE A 46 -1.72 -2.39 -2.08
C ILE A 46 -0.24 -2.16 -1.75
N GLY A 47 0.53 -3.24 -1.61
CA GLY A 47 1.91 -3.23 -1.12
C GLY A 47 2.89 -2.45 -2.00
N ALA A 48 2.54 -2.21 -3.27
CA ALA A 48 3.32 -1.42 -4.21
C ALA A 48 3.56 0.02 -3.71
N SER A 49 2.62 0.59 -2.96
CA SER A 49 2.68 1.96 -2.44
C SER A 49 3.83 2.20 -1.47
N SER A 50 4.33 1.15 -0.81
CA SER A 50 5.47 1.24 0.12
C SER A 50 6.77 0.69 -0.48
N LYS A 51 6.84 0.44 -1.80
CA LYS A 51 8.05 -0.03 -2.47
C LYS A 51 8.95 1.13 -2.90
N PRO A 52 10.24 0.88 -3.21
CA PRO A 52 11.08 1.87 -3.88
C PRO A 52 10.35 2.49 -5.07
N PHE A 53 10.50 3.80 -5.25
CA PHE A 53 9.65 4.57 -6.16
C PHE A 53 9.62 4.04 -7.59
N ALA A 54 10.73 3.48 -8.10
CA ALA A 54 10.75 2.86 -9.43
C ALA A 54 9.76 1.71 -9.59
N ILE A 55 9.59 0.90 -8.54
CA ILE A 55 8.60 -0.19 -8.51
C ILE A 55 7.20 0.40 -8.36
N HIS A 56 7.00 1.35 -7.44
CA HIS A 56 5.71 2.02 -7.24
C HIS A 56 5.21 2.67 -8.53
N ALA A 57 6.05 3.46 -9.21
CA ALA A 57 5.71 4.15 -10.44
C ALA A 57 5.31 3.19 -11.57
N ALA A 58 5.97 2.04 -11.69
CA ALA A 58 5.61 1.01 -12.65
C ALA A 58 4.21 0.43 -12.36
N TRP A 59 3.90 0.14 -11.09
CA TRP A 59 2.58 -0.35 -10.70
C TRP A 59 1.48 0.70 -10.88
N ALA A 60 1.74 1.95 -10.50
CA ALA A 60 0.83 3.06 -10.72
C ALA A 60 0.52 3.25 -12.22
N ALA A 61 1.53 3.16 -13.09
CA ALA A 61 1.32 3.22 -14.54
C ALA A 61 0.50 2.03 -15.06
N ARG A 62 0.77 0.80 -14.60
CA ARG A 62 0.05 -0.41 -15.02
C ARG A 62 -1.44 -0.35 -14.67
N VAL A 63 -1.78 0.00 -13.43
CA VAL A 63 -3.18 0.03 -13.00
C VAL A 63 -3.98 1.11 -13.74
N ASN A 64 -3.37 2.27 -14.02
CA ASN A 64 -4.04 3.31 -14.81
C ASN A 64 -4.16 2.92 -16.29
N ALA A 65 -3.18 2.22 -16.85
CA ALA A 65 -3.30 1.69 -18.21
C ALA A 65 -4.50 0.71 -18.33
N GLU A 66 -4.67 -0.18 -17.34
CA GLU A 66 -5.79 -1.11 -17.26
C GLU A 66 -7.14 -0.38 -17.10
N PHE A 67 -7.23 0.62 -16.21
CA PHE A 67 -8.45 1.43 -16.07
C PHE A 67 -8.83 2.13 -17.37
N PHE A 68 -7.84 2.66 -18.09
CA PHE A 68 -8.10 3.35 -19.34
C PHE A 68 -8.48 2.40 -20.48
N GLU A 69 -7.91 1.19 -20.51
CA GLU A 69 -8.36 0.14 -21.43
C GLU A 69 -9.81 -0.25 -21.16
N GLN A 70 -10.21 -0.39 -19.89
CA GLN A 70 -11.61 -0.62 -19.53
C GLN A 70 -12.51 0.54 -20.00
N GLY A 71 -12.12 1.80 -19.76
CA GLY A 71 -12.92 2.95 -20.16
C GLY A 71 -13.05 3.12 -21.68
N ASP A 72 -12.04 2.69 -22.45
CA ASP A 72 -12.15 2.66 -23.91
C ASP A 72 -13.14 1.59 -24.36
N LEU A 73 -13.08 0.38 -23.78
CA LEU A 73 -14.04 -0.70 -24.07
C LEU A 73 -15.48 -0.30 -23.69
N GLU A 74 -15.68 0.33 -22.53
CA GLU A 74 -16.98 0.84 -22.09
C GLU A 74 -17.56 1.83 -23.12
N ARG A 75 -16.72 2.75 -23.60
CA ARG A 75 -17.10 3.74 -24.62
C ARG A 75 -17.44 3.09 -25.96
N GLU A 76 -16.67 2.09 -26.38
CA GLU A 76 -16.90 1.35 -27.63
C GLU A 76 -18.26 0.65 -27.64
N VAL A 77 -18.69 0.11 -26.50
CA VAL A 77 -20.02 -0.54 -26.36
C VAL A 77 -21.13 0.43 -25.96
N GLY A 78 -20.86 1.74 -25.91
CA GLY A 78 -21.85 2.78 -25.59
C GLY A 78 -22.25 2.86 -24.11
N LEU A 79 -21.44 2.31 -23.20
CA LEU A 79 -21.61 2.46 -21.76
C LEU A 79 -20.94 3.75 -21.26
N PRO A 80 -21.45 4.36 -20.18
CA PRO A 80 -20.72 5.41 -19.48
C PRO A 80 -19.40 4.88 -18.92
N CYS A 81 -18.31 5.61 -19.10
CA CYS A 81 -17.02 5.24 -18.51
C CYS A 81 -17.13 5.18 -16.99
N SER A 82 -16.60 4.10 -16.41
CA SER A 82 -16.46 3.94 -14.97
C SER A 82 -15.59 5.04 -14.37
N PRO A 83 -15.76 5.38 -13.08
CA PRO A 83 -14.91 6.35 -12.40
C PRO A 83 -13.42 6.03 -12.62
N PHE A 84 -12.61 7.05 -12.88
CA PHE A 84 -11.17 6.97 -13.16
C PHE A 84 -10.76 6.25 -14.47
N CYS A 85 -11.71 5.70 -15.22
CA CYS A 85 -11.42 4.93 -16.43
C CYS A 85 -11.39 5.79 -17.70
N ASP A 86 -11.87 7.04 -17.66
CA ASP A 86 -11.79 7.93 -18.81
C ASP A 86 -10.43 8.62 -18.90
N ARG A 87 -9.57 8.16 -19.81
CA ARG A 87 -8.24 8.72 -20.07
C ARG A 87 -8.25 10.17 -20.57
N GLN A 88 -9.39 10.69 -21.02
CA GLN A 88 -9.49 12.08 -21.52
C GLN A 88 -9.67 13.09 -20.39
N THR A 89 -10.24 12.65 -19.26
CA THR A 89 -10.64 13.54 -18.15
C THR A 89 -9.95 13.19 -16.82
N SER A 90 -9.47 11.96 -16.67
CA SER A 90 -8.82 11.50 -15.44
C SER A 90 -7.44 12.13 -15.24
N ASN A 91 -7.07 12.42 -14.00
CA ASN A 91 -5.72 12.87 -13.64
C ASN A 91 -5.05 11.81 -12.75
N ILE A 92 -4.02 11.13 -13.28
CA ILE A 92 -3.36 10.05 -12.55
C ILE A 92 -2.69 10.56 -11.27
N ALA A 93 -2.07 11.75 -11.28
CA ALA A 93 -1.42 12.29 -10.10
C ALA A 93 -2.43 12.59 -8.99
N GLU A 94 -3.60 13.16 -9.33
CA GLU A 94 -4.69 13.36 -8.37
C GLU A 94 -5.28 12.03 -7.89
N GLY A 95 -5.46 11.06 -8.77
CA GLY A 95 -5.89 9.71 -8.41
C GLY A 95 -4.93 9.06 -7.41
N GLN A 96 -3.61 9.17 -7.63
CA GLN A 96 -2.60 8.69 -6.68
C GLN A 96 -2.67 9.44 -5.35
N ARG A 97 -2.78 10.78 -5.34
CA ARG A 97 -2.96 11.57 -4.10
C ARG A 97 -4.14 11.05 -3.28
N GLY A 98 -5.31 10.94 -3.91
CA GLY A 98 -6.52 10.42 -3.27
C GLY A 98 -6.36 8.98 -2.78
N PHE A 99 -5.71 8.12 -3.57
CA PHE A 99 -5.44 6.74 -3.16
C PHE A 99 -4.58 6.67 -1.89
N TYR A 100 -3.54 7.51 -1.79
CA TYR A 100 -2.74 7.59 -0.59
C TYR A 100 -3.55 8.08 0.62
N ASP A 101 -4.31 9.15 0.46
CA ASP A 101 -5.04 9.77 1.58
C ASP A 101 -6.18 8.89 2.11
N PHE A 102 -6.91 8.21 1.22
CA PHE A 102 -8.14 7.51 1.59
C PHE A 102 -8.00 5.99 1.70
N VAL A 103 -6.94 5.39 1.13
CA VAL A 103 -6.77 3.93 1.12
C VAL A 103 -5.45 3.50 1.76
N VAL A 104 -4.32 4.04 1.28
CA VAL A 104 -3.00 3.57 1.72
C VAL A 104 -2.71 4.01 3.16
N CYS A 105 -2.70 5.32 3.43
CA CYS A 105 -2.32 5.84 4.74
C CYS A 105 -3.19 5.30 5.88
N PRO A 106 -4.53 5.23 5.78
CA PRO A 106 -5.36 4.67 6.85
C PRO A 106 -4.97 3.23 7.22
N LEU A 107 -4.65 2.39 6.23
CA LEU A 107 -4.26 1.00 6.44
C LEU A 107 -2.86 0.89 7.07
N TYR A 108 -1.88 1.61 6.54
CA TYR A 108 -0.49 1.55 7.02
C TYR A 108 -0.31 2.21 8.39
N ASN A 109 -1.10 3.22 8.73
CA ASN A 109 -1.13 3.79 10.09
C ASN A 109 -1.62 2.75 11.11
N CYS A 110 -2.55 1.87 10.73
CA CYS A 110 -2.95 0.76 11.59
C CYS A 110 -1.81 -0.28 11.74
N LEU A 111 -1.08 -0.57 10.66
CA LEU A 111 0.09 -1.45 10.70
C LEU A 111 1.16 -0.95 11.67
N GLU A 112 1.50 0.35 11.59
CA GLU A 112 2.47 1.00 12.47
C GLU A 112 2.08 0.86 13.94
N GLN A 113 0.84 1.24 14.26
CA GLN A 113 0.31 1.24 15.63
C GLN A 113 0.18 -0.18 16.19
N PHE A 114 -0.11 -1.17 15.36
CA PHE A 114 -0.26 -2.55 15.79
C PHE A 114 1.09 -3.26 15.98
N VAL A 115 2.00 -3.17 15.00
CA VAL A 115 3.25 -3.94 15.01
C VAL A 115 4.32 -3.32 15.90
N LYS A 116 4.34 -1.98 16.03
CA LYS A 116 5.29 -1.22 16.88
C LYS A 116 6.75 -1.68 16.73
N ASN A 117 7.17 -2.01 15.50
CA ASN A 117 8.53 -2.46 15.19
C ASN A 117 9.27 -1.35 14.42
N PRO A 118 10.45 -0.90 14.89
CA PRO A 118 11.23 0.11 14.19
C PRO A 118 11.52 -0.22 12.72
N ARG A 119 11.63 -1.50 12.34
CA ARG A 119 11.85 -1.87 10.92
C ARG A 119 10.72 -1.44 9.99
N ILE A 120 9.48 -1.43 10.48
CA ILE A 120 8.33 -0.99 9.67
C ILE A 120 8.50 0.48 9.30
N GLU A 121 8.94 1.29 10.25
CA GLU A 121 9.26 2.71 10.00
C GLU A 121 10.28 2.86 8.86
N PHE A 122 11.44 2.19 8.97
CA PHE A 122 12.51 2.32 7.97
C PHE A 122 12.21 1.68 6.61
N GLU A 123 11.70 0.45 6.60
CA GLU A 123 11.58 -0.38 5.40
C GLU A 123 10.25 -0.19 4.66
N VAL A 124 9.24 0.38 5.33
CA VAL A 124 7.86 0.47 4.81
C VAL A 124 7.33 1.90 4.82
N LEU A 125 7.30 2.56 5.99
CA LEU A 125 6.65 3.87 6.13
C LEU A 125 7.44 4.98 5.44
N ARG A 126 8.77 5.03 5.57
CA ARG A 126 9.60 6.03 4.88
C ARG A 126 9.49 5.99 3.35
N PRO A 127 9.58 4.82 2.67
CA PRO A 127 9.30 4.76 1.24
C PRO A 127 7.89 5.22 0.90
N LEU A 128 6.89 4.82 1.69
CA LEU A 128 5.49 5.19 1.49
C LEU A 128 5.30 6.71 1.58
N GLU A 129 5.85 7.35 2.61
CA GLU A 129 5.82 8.81 2.79
C GLU A 129 6.54 9.54 1.66
N SER A 130 7.70 9.05 1.24
CA SER A 130 8.46 9.65 0.14
C SER A 130 7.70 9.56 -1.18
N ASN A 131 7.09 8.40 -1.47
CA ASN A 131 6.24 8.21 -2.63
C ASN A 131 5.01 9.14 -2.57
N LYS A 132 4.36 9.24 -1.40
CA LYS A 132 3.23 10.15 -1.18
C LYS A 132 3.62 11.60 -1.43
N ALA A 133 4.74 12.05 -0.88
CA ALA A 133 5.26 13.40 -1.04
C ALA A 133 5.49 13.73 -2.53
N PHE A 134 6.07 12.79 -3.28
CA PHE A 134 6.23 12.95 -4.72
C PHE A 134 4.90 13.20 -5.43
N TRP A 135 3.86 12.38 -5.17
CA TRP A 135 2.55 12.57 -5.82
C TRP A 135 1.85 13.86 -5.38
N LYS A 136 2.13 14.33 -4.17
CA LYS A 136 1.63 15.62 -3.69
C LYS A 136 2.15 16.78 -4.55
N GLU A 137 3.42 16.74 -4.93
CA GLU A 137 4.09 17.78 -5.73
C GLU A 137 3.98 17.56 -7.25
N CYS A 138 3.58 16.36 -7.68
CA CYS A 138 3.45 16.00 -9.09
C CYS A 138 2.32 16.81 -9.77
N ASP A 139 2.67 17.54 -10.82
CA ASP A 139 1.76 18.40 -11.61
C ASP A 139 0.84 17.63 -12.57
N GLY A 140 0.99 16.30 -12.66
CA GLY A 140 0.24 15.44 -13.57
C GLY A 140 0.69 15.51 -15.03
N ALA A 141 1.36 16.58 -15.47
CA ALA A 141 1.83 16.74 -16.84
C ALA A 141 2.98 15.78 -17.19
N ILE A 142 3.72 15.33 -16.17
CA ILE A 142 4.81 14.36 -16.33
C ILE A 142 4.33 12.95 -16.75
N ILE A 143 3.06 12.60 -16.50
CA ILE A 143 2.50 11.29 -16.79
C ILE A 143 1.47 11.37 -17.92
N SER A 144 1.63 10.53 -18.94
CA SER A 144 0.74 10.48 -20.09
C SER A 144 -0.45 9.57 -19.84
N ASN A 145 -1.68 10.07 -19.98
CA ASN A 145 -2.88 9.23 -19.97
C ASN A 145 -3.00 8.34 -21.22
N ALA A 146 -2.46 8.79 -22.37
CA ALA A 146 -2.48 7.99 -23.59
C ALA A 146 -1.65 6.71 -23.43
N ASN A 147 -0.50 6.80 -22.77
CA ASN A 147 0.34 5.66 -22.45
C ASN A 147 1.06 5.88 -21.10
N PRO A 148 0.44 5.48 -19.97
CA PRO A 148 1.04 5.68 -18.64
C PRO A 148 2.41 5.01 -18.49
N LEU A 149 2.59 3.83 -19.08
CA LEU A 149 3.83 3.05 -19.02
C LEU A 149 5.03 3.78 -19.64
N SER A 150 4.80 4.57 -20.69
CA SER A 150 5.85 5.37 -21.33
C SER A 150 6.46 6.45 -20.42
N SER A 151 5.76 6.82 -19.34
CA SER A 151 6.15 7.89 -18.43
C SER A 151 7.00 7.41 -17.24
N VAL A 152 7.11 6.10 -17.02
CA VAL A 152 7.76 5.52 -15.82
C VAL A 152 9.20 6.01 -15.67
N SER A 153 10.03 5.95 -16.71
CA SER A 153 11.42 6.40 -16.65
C SER A 153 11.55 7.88 -16.27
N ARG A 154 10.66 8.73 -16.80
CA ARG A 154 10.65 10.18 -16.51
C ARG A 154 10.23 10.47 -15.08
N LEU A 155 9.20 9.76 -14.58
CA LEU A 155 8.76 9.85 -13.19
C LEU A 155 9.92 9.50 -12.24
N VAL A 156 10.62 8.39 -12.51
CA VAL A 156 11.74 7.94 -11.68
C VAL A 156 12.90 8.95 -11.70
N GLN A 157 13.23 9.50 -12.87
CA GLN A 157 14.24 10.55 -12.99
C GLN A 157 13.86 11.79 -12.16
N ARG A 158 12.61 12.24 -12.25
CA ARG A 158 12.11 13.40 -11.50
C ARG A 158 12.11 13.16 -9.99
N TYR A 159 11.75 11.96 -9.55
CA TYR A 159 11.80 11.55 -8.16
C TYR A 159 13.24 11.60 -7.62
N ASN A 160 14.18 10.98 -8.34
CA ASN A 160 15.59 10.93 -7.94
C ASN A 160 16.23 12.33 -7.91
N ALA A 161 15.85 13.22 -8.84
CA ALA A 161 16.33 14.60 -8.86
C ALA A 161 15.88 15.42 -7.62
N GLY A 162 14.72 15.08 -7.03
CA GLY A 162 14.26 15.68 -5.77
C GLY A 162 14.87 15.04 -4.51
N ALA A 163 15.33 13.79 -4.60
CA ALA A 163 15.82 13.02 -3.46
C ALA A 163 17.30 13.30 -3.07
N SER A 164 18.05 14.06 -3.88
CA SER A 164 19.48 14.33 -3.64
C SER A 164 19.78 15.20 -2.40
N SER A 165 18.80 15.50 -1.55
CA SER A 165 18.94 16.32 -0.34
C SER A 165 18.75 15.58 1.00
N THR A 166 18.46 14.27 1.03
CA THR A 166 18.18 13.58 2.30
C THR A 166 18.66 12.12 2.33
N THR A 167 19.95 11.87 2.57
CA THR A 167 20.45 10.53 2.92
C THR A 167 20.56 10.40 4.44
N GLN A 168 19.58 9.77 5.07
CA GLN A 168 19.68 9.25 6.44
C GLN A 168 20.21 7.80 6.38
N PRO A 169 21.11 7.39 7.29
CA PRO A 169 21.75 6.08 7.23
C PRO A 169 20.74 4.93 7.42
N LEU A 170 20.95 3.86 6.66
CA LEU A 170 20.22 2.60 6.81
C LEU A 170 20.53 1.97 8.18
N PRO A 171 19.55 1.37 8.87
CA PRO A 171 19.82 0.59 10.07
C PRO A 171 20.69 -0.63 9.74
N PRO A 172 21.50 -1.12 10.70
CA PRO A 172 22.35 -2.27 10.49
C PRO A 172 21.54 -3.53 10.11
N PRO A 173 22.12 -4.43 9.27
CA PRO A 173 21.47 -5.67 8.88
C PRO A 173 21.18 -6.55 10.10
N PHE A 174 20.07 -7.28 10.03
CA PHE A 174 19.59 -8.13 11.12
C PHE A 174 20.58 -9.27 11.39
N LYS A 175 21.00 -9.44 12.64
CA LYS A 175 21.77 -10.60 13.10
C LYS A 175 20.91 -11.67 13.81
N GLY A 176 19.59 -11.59 13.79
CA GLY A 176 18.77 -12.32 14.76
C GLY A 176 17.43 -12.88 14.28
N LEU A 177 17.41 -13.79 13.30
CA LEU A 177 16.20 -14.58 12.94
C LEU A 177 15.59 -15.36 14.13
N ALA A 178 16.22 -15.34 15.30
CA ALA A 178 15.77 -16.00 16.52
C ALA A 178 14.76 -15.20 17.38
N ALA A 179 14.52 -13.90 17.15
CA ALA A 179 13.77 -13.08 18.13
C ALA A 179 12.49 -12.38 17.61
N ALA A 180 12.22 -12.34 16.30
CA ALA A 180 10.99 -11.75 15.75
C ALA A 180 9.96 -12.80 15.29
N THR A 181 10.17 -14.05 15.70
CA THR A 181 9.51 -15.24 15.20
C THR A 181 8.26 -15.75 15.98
N PRO A 182 7.82 -15.22 17.15
CA PRO A 182 6.69 -15.89 17.81
C PRO A 182 5.32 -15.63 17.15
N CYS A 183 5.13 -14.52 16.42
CA CYS A 183 3.76 -14.10 16.09
C CYS A 183 3.20 -14.75 14.80
N LEU A 184 4.02 -14.93 13.77
CA LEU A 184 3.59 -15.48 12.48
C LEU A 184 3.93 -16.97 12.28
N LEU A 185 5.05 -17.46 12.82
CA LEU A 185 5.43 -18.88 12.67
C LEU A 185 4.59 -19.80 13.57
N GLN A 186 4.17 -19.32 14.73
CA GLN A 186 3.34 -20.08 15.67
C GLN A 186 1.90 -20.29 15.15
N VAL A 187 1.41 -19.44 14.25
CA VAL A 187 0.14 -19.64 13.52
C VAL A 187 0.26 -20.79 12.50
N CYS A 188 1.41 -20.91 11.84
CA CYS A 188 1.64 -21.98 10.85
C CYS A 188 1.87 -23.35 11.50
N GLU A 189 2.53 -23.41 12.66
CA GLU A 189 2.82 -24.67 13.36
C GLU A 189 1.58 -25.27 14.04
N SER A 190 0.67 -24.43 14.55
CA SER A 190 -0.58 -24.87 15.19
C SER A 190 -1.56 -25.55 14.24
N ASN A 191 -1.44 -25.33 12.92
CA ASN A 191 -2.28 -25.96 11.90
C ASN A 191 -1.74 -27.31 11.39
N LYS A 192 -0.52 -27.72 11.79
CA LYS A 192 0.04 -29.03 11.44
C LYS A 192 -0.32 -30.14 12.43
N SER A 193 -0.78 -29.81 13.62
CA SER A 193 -1.12 -30.77 14.69
C SER A 193 -2.62 -31.07 14.80
N ALA A 194 -3.46 -30.48 13.93
CA ALA A 194 -4.91 -30.70 13.89
C ALA A 194 -5.40 -31.41 12.61
N GLY A 195 -4.49 -32.05 11.88
CA GLY A 195 -4.77 -32.86 10.68
C GLY A 195 -4.51 -34.34 10.93
#